data_AF-A0A1V3IW45-F1
#
_entry.id   AF-A0A1V3IW45-F1
#
_cell.length_a   1.000
_cell.length_b   1.000
_cell.length_c   1.000
_cell.angle_alpha   90.00
_cell.angle_beta   90.00
_cell.angle_gamma   90.00
#
_symmetry.space_group_name_H-M   'P 1'
#
loop_
_entity.id
_entity.type
_entity.pdbx_description
1 polymer ?
#
loop_
_entity_poly.entity_id
_entity_poly.type
_entity_poly.pdbx_seq_one_letter_code
_entity_poly.pdbx_strand_id
1 'polypeptide(L)' 'MAIKKRPEATTFRVAGTRKTMSESLAVAIAQECGRPIKVSDVLNFVLDKYLTPSIVDEFVENELRKKMERAEKKEIKNG' A
#
# COMPACT_ATOMS: atom_id res chain seq x y z
N MET A 1 -37.02 3.12 6.37
CA MET A 1 -35.73 2.95 7.07
C MET A 1 -34.69 2.55 6.03
N ALA A 2 -33.71 3.41 5.74
CA ALA A 2 -32.63 3.07 4.80
C ALA A 2 -31.64 2.12 5.50
N ILE A 3 -31.46 0.93 4.94
CA ILE A 3 -30.44 -0.02 5.41
C ILE A 3 -29.08 0.61 5.07
N LYS A 4 -28.35 1.11 6.08
CA LYS A 4 -26.94 1.53 5.91
C LYS A 4 -26.14 0.30 5.50
N LYS A 5 -25.82 0.20 4.20
CA LYS A 5 -24.93 -0.84 3.67
C LYS A 5 -23.59 -0.72 4.40
N ARG A 6 -23.16 -1.78 5.09
CA ARG A 6 -21.85 -1.77 5.77
C ARG A 6 -20.75 -1.62 4.70
N PRO A 7 -19.70 -0.84 4.95
CA PRO A 7 -18.56 -0.78 4.03
C PRO A 7 -18.00 -2.20 3.85
N GLU A 8 -17.85 -2.62 2.59
CA GLU A 8 -17.37 -3.95 2.23
C GLU A 8 -15.87 -4.03 2.56
N ALA A 9 -15.49 -4.98 3.41
CA ALA A 9 -14.09 -5.19 3.75
C ALA A 9 -13.38 -5.84 2.56
N THR A 10 -12.33 -5.18 2.06
CA THR A 10 -11.47 -5.72 1.01
C THR A 10 -10.16 -6.21 1.61
N THR A 11 -9.53 -7.21 0.96
CA THR A 11 -8.23 -7.73 1.41
C THR A 11 -7.09 -7.11 0.59
N PHE A 12 -6.08 -6.60 1.28
CA PHE A 12 -4.84 -6.08 0.67
C PHE A 12 -3.67 -7.01 1.04
N ARG A 13 -2.92 -7.48 0.04
CA ARG A 13 -1.80 -8.40 0.26
C ARG A 13 -0.54 -7.63 0.62
N VAL A 14 -0.07 -7.80 1.85
CA VAL A 14 1.22 -7.30 2.32
C VAL A 14 2.12 -8.49 2.65
N ALA A 15 3.33 -8.51 2.10
CA ALA A 15 4.28 -9.62 2.24
C ALA A 15 5.64 -9.15 2.77
N GLY A 16 6.36 -10.10 3.37
CA GLY A 16 7.72 -9.90 3.89
C GLY A 16 7.79 -8.80 4.95
N THR A 17 8.87 -8.02 4.89
CA THR A 17 9.19 -6.95 5.85
C THR A 17 8.05 -5.96 6.07
N ARG A 18 7.27 -5.63 5.03
CA ARG A 18 6.15 -4.68 5.16
C ARG A 18 5.07 -5.18 6.13
N LYS A 19 4.81 -6.49 6.15
CA LYS A 19 3.84 -7.10 7.07
C LYS A 19 4.35 -6.96 8.50
N THR A 20 5.59 -7.39 8.76
CA THR A 20 6.23 -7.29 10.08
C THR A 20 6.24 -5.85 10.57
N MET A 21 6.61 -4.88 9.72
CA MET A 21 6.59 -3.46 10.07
C MET A 21 5.19 -2.99 10.47
N SER A 22 4.16 -3.34 9.69
CA SER A 22 2.78 -2.93 10.00
C SER A 22 2.27 -3.52 11.32
N GLU A 23 2.66 -4.76 11.63
CA GLU A 23 2.33 -5.42 12.91
C GLU A 23 3.08 -4.76 14.08
N SER A 24 4.38 -4.50 13.94
CA SER A 24 5.18 -3.82 14.97
C SER A 24 4.68 -2.40 15.24
N LEU A 25 4.30 -1.65 14.21
CA LEU A 25 3.72 -0.31 14.36
C LEU A 25 2.39 -0.37 15.12
N ALA A 26 1.52 -1.34 14.79
CA ALA A 26 0.26 -1.50 15.51
C ALA A 26 0.48 -1.78 17.01
N VAL A 27 1.49 -2.59 17.36
CA VAL A 27 1.86 -2.85 18.75
C VAL A 27 2.38 -1.58 19.44
N ALA A 28 3.29 -0.84 18.80
CA ALA A 28 3.85 0.38 19.37
C ALA A 28 2.74 1.43 19.62
N ILE A 29 1.84 1.64 18.67
CA ILE A 29 0.72 2.56 18.82
C ILE A 29 -0.24 2.08 19.92
N ALA A 30 -0.47 0.76 20.03
CA ALA A 30 -1.34 0.20 21.07
C ALA A 30 -0.78 0.44 22.48
N GLN A 31 0.54 0.38 22.65
CA GLN A 31 1.21 0.68 23.93
C GLN A 31 0.99 2.15 24.33
N GLU A 32 1.20 3.08 23.40
CA GLU A 32 1.01 4.53 23.65
C GLU A 32 -0.46 4.90 23.88
N CYS A 33 -1.38 4.27 23.16
CA CYS A 33 -2.82 4.57 23.25
C CYS A 33 -3.53 3.85 24.41
N GLY A 34 -2.86 2.91 25.10
CA GLY A 34 -3.45 2.10 26.16
C GLY A 34 -4.61 1.20 25.70
N ARG A 35 -4.72 0.89 24.40
CA ARG A 35 -5.78 0.05 23.83
C ARG A 35 -5.30 -0.75 22.62
N PRO A 36 -5.87 -1.93 22.34
CA PRO A 36 -5.54 -2.68 21.14
C PRO A 36 -5.83 -1.89 19.86
N ILE A 37 -4.89 -1.90 18.92
CA ILE A 37 -5.01 -1.28 17.60
C ILE A 37 -4.96 -2.35 16.51
N LYS A 38 -5.86 -2.27 15.54
CA LYS A 38 -5.86 -3.19 14.40
C LYS A 38 -4.82 -2.73 13.38
N VAL A 39 -4.11 -3.70 12.79
CA VAL A 39 -3.17 -3.43 11.69
C VAL A 39 -3.86 -2.74 10.51
N SER A 40 -5.12 -3.07 10.22
CA SER A 40 -5.92 -2.41 9.19
C SER A 40 -6.05 -0.91 9.41
N ASP A 41 -6.18 -0.47 10.66
CA ASP A 41 -6.39 0.94 10.98
C ASP A 41 -5.10 1.73 10.76
N VAL A 42 -3.96 1.12 11.10
CA VAL A 42 -2.63 1.68 10.81
C VAL A 42 -2.40 1.78 9.30
N LEU A 43 -2.71 0.72 8.55
CA LEU A 43 -2.54 0.71 7.09
C LEU A 43 -3.44 1.75 6.41
N ASN A 44 -4.72 1.84 6.80
CA ASN A 44 -5.63 2.82 6.25
C ASN A 44 -5.16 4.25 6.55
N PHE A 45 -4.72 4.54 7.78
CA PHE A 45 -4.18 5.85 8.13
C PHE A 45 -2.98 6.23 7.24
N VAL A 46 -2.06 5.29 7.00
CA VAL A 46 -0.91 5.53 6.12
C VAL A 46 -1.37 5.77 4.68
N LEU A 47 -2.31 4.97 4.17
CA LEU A 47 -2.86 5.16 2.83
C LEU A 47 -3.51 6.54 2.69
N ASP A 48 -4.39 6.92 3.62
CA ASP A 48 -5.07 8.22 3.59
C ASP A 48 -4.08 9.39 3.60
N LYS A 49 -2.94 9.24 4.28
CA LYS A 49 -1.91 10.29 4.39
C LYS A 49 -1.02 10.41 3.15
N TYR A 50 -0.81 9.33 2.41
CA TYR A 50 0.19 9.29 1.31
C TYR A 50 -0.38 9.06 -0.08
N LEU A 51 -1.62 8.55 -0.20
CA LEU A 51 -2.23 8.22 -1.48
C LEU A 51 -2.85 9.47 -2.11
N THR A 52 -1.98 10.43 -2.42
CA THR A 52 -2.29 11.69 -3.10
C THR A 52 -2.12 11.54 -4.62
N PRO A 53 -2.82 12.33 -5.46
CA PRO A 53 -2.71 12.24 -6.91
C PRO A 53 -1.26 12.31 -7.41
N SER A 54 -0.44 13.20 -6.84
CA SER A 54 0.96 13.35 -7.20
C SER A 54 1.80 12.09 -6.99
N ILE A 55 1.53 11.32 -5.92
CA ILE A 55 2.23 10.05 -5.66
C ILE A 55 1.79 8.97 -6.66
N VAL A 56 0.52 9.02 -7.11
CA VAL A 56 0.03 8.11 -8.15
C VAL A 56 0.70 8.43 -9.49
N ASP A 57 0.85 9.71 -9.83
CA ASP A 57 1.52 10.13 -11.07
C ASP A 57 2.98 9.66 -11.09
N GLU A 58 3.73 9.86 -10.00
CA GLU A 58 5.11 9.36 -9.86
C GLU A 58 5.18 7.84 -10.00
N PHE A 59 4.22 7.12 -9.41
CA PHE A 59 4.15 5.67 -9.54
C PHE A 59 3.93 5.23 -10.99
N VAL A 60 3.01 5.89 -11.70
CA VAL A 60 2.71 5.61 -13.12
C VAL A 60 3.93 5.87 -13.99
N GLU A 61 4.60 7.02 -13.83
CA GLU A 61 5.81 7.35 -14.57
C GLU A 61 6.90 6.30 -14.37
N ASN A 62 7.11 5.86 -13.13
CA ASN A 62 8.12 4.86 -12.81
C ASN A 62 7.80 3.49 -13.48
N GLU A 63 6.54 3.06 -13.50
CA GLU A 63 6.15 1.83 -14.17
C GLU A 63 6.26 1.93 -15.70
N LEU A 64 5.92 3.08 -16.28
CA LEU A 64 6.13 3.34 -17.71
C LEU A 64 7.63 3.28 -18.06
N ARG A 65 8.50 3.90 -17.25
CA ARG A 65 9.95 3.83 -17.43
C ARG A 65 10.47 2.39 -17.39
N LYS A 66 10.07 1.61 -16.38
CA LYS A 66 10.45 0.18 -16.27
C LYS A 66 9.99 -0.63 -17.49
N LYS A 67 8.83 -0.30 -18.07
CA LYS A 67 8.32 -0.96 -19.28
C LYS A 67 9.23 -0.67 -20.49
N MET A 68 9.68 0.57 -20.66
CA MET A 68 10.60 0.97 -21.73
C MET A 68 11.96 0.26 -21.59
N GLU A 69 12.56 0.28 -20.39
CA GLU A 69 13.83 -0.41 -20.12
C GLU A 69 13.78 -1.92 -20.41
N ARG A 70 12.64 -2.56 -20.16
CA ARG A 70 12.43 -3.98 -20.47
C ARG A 70 12.28 -4.24 -21.97
N ALA A 71 11.76 -3.27 -22.74
CA ALA A 71 11.65 -3.38 -24.19
C ALA A 71 13.03 -3.26 -24.85
N GLU A 72 13.82 -2.26 -24.46
CA GLU A 72 15.19 -2.05 -24.96
C GLU A 72 16.09 -3.27 -24.69
N LYS A 73 16.00 -3.87 -23.50
CA LYS A 73 16.74 -5.10 -23.15
C LYS A 73 16.35 -6.33 -23.98
N LYS A 74 15.16 -6.34 -24.59
CA LYS A 74 14.73 -7.43 -25.48
C LYS A 74 15.23 -7.24 -26.91
N GLU A 75 15.29 -6.00 -27.39
CA GLU A 75 15.84 -5.69 -28.71
C GLU A 75 17.34 -5.97 -28.78
N ILE A 76 18.09 -5.61 -27.74
CA ILE A 76 19.54 -5.88 -27.64
C ILE A 76 19.86 -7.39 -27.54
N LYS A 77 18.93 -8.22 -27.05
CA LYS A 77 19.12 -9.68 -26.97
C LYS A 77 18.76 -10.42 -28.26
N ASN A 78 18.04 -9.76 -29.17
CA ASN A 78 17.52 -10.36 -30.40
C ASN A 78 18.17 -9.81 -31.68
N GLY A 79 19.07 -8.83 -31.57
CA GLY A 79 19.96 -8.36 -32.64
C GLY A 79 21.37 -8.87 -32.43
#